data_AF-A0A929K4R5-F1
#
_entry.id   AF-A0A929K4R5-F1
#
_cell.length_a   1.000
_cell.length_b   1.000
_cell.length_c   1.000
_cell.angle_alpha   90.00
_cell.angle_beta   90.00
_cell.angle_gamma   90.00
#
_symmetry.space_group_name_H-M   'P 1'
#
loop_
_entity.id
_entity.type
_entity.pdbx_description
1 polymer ?
#
loop_
_entity_poly.entity_id
_entity_poly.type
_entity_poly.pdbx_seq_one_letter_code
_entity_poly.pdbx_strand_id
1 'polypeptide(L)' 'MHPEQERIFQAMEPEKKLRVAQMLYYSARELKAAGLKAQNPDWSEEKINNRVREIF' A
#
# COMPACT_ATOMS: atom_id res chain seq x y z
N MET A 1 -7.97 15.31 4.78
CA MET A 1 -6.63 15.68 4.29
C MET A 1 -6.39 17.13 4.69
N HIS A 2 -5.18 17.52 5.09
CA HIS A 2 -4.92 18.93 5.45
C HIS A 2 -5.12 19.83 4.21
N PRO A 3 -5.67 21.05 4.31
CA PRO A 3 -5.96 21.88 3.13
C PRO A 3 -4.77 22.07 2.19
N GLU A 4 -3.56 22.20 2.74
CA GLU A 4 -2.34 22.32 1.94
C GLU A 4 -1.99 21.04 1.15
N GLN A 5 -2.25 19.86 1.72
CA GLN A 5 -2.03 18.58 1.03
C GLN A 5 -3.01 18.44 -0.14
N GLU A 6 -4.24 18.91 0.02
CA GLU A 6 -5.24 18.91 -1.05
C GLU A 6 -4.83 19.84 -2.19
N ARG A 7 -4.39 21.06 -1.88
CA ARG A 7 -3.86 22.02 -2.86
C ARG A 7 -2.69 21.44 -3.65
N ILE A 8 -1.73 20.81 -2.95
CA ILE A 8 -0.59 20.16 -3.58
C ILE A 8 -1.06 19.02 -4.49
N PHE A 9 -1.96 18.16 -4.01
CA PHE A 9 -2.47 17.04 -4.79
C PHE A 9 -3.20 17.50 -6.06
N GLN A 10 -4.07 18.50 -5.95
CA GLN A 10 -4.78 19.06 -7.11
C GLN A 10 -3.81 19.59 -8.17
N ALA A 11 -2.74 20.28 -7.74
CA ALA A 11 -1.71 20.85 -8.59
C ALA A 11 -0.67 19.84 -9.13
N MET A 12 -0.70 18.56 -8.72
CA MET A 12 0.23 17.58 -9.26
C MET A 12 -0.08 17.23 -10.71
N GLU A 13 0.98 17.13 -11.52
CA GLU A 13 0.90 16.53 -12.85
C GLU A 13 0.32 15.10 -12.79
N PRO A 14 -0.48 14.69 -13.78
CA PRO A 14 -1.09 13.36 -13.82
C PRO A 14 -0.09 12.21 -13.64
N GLU A 15 1.10 12.29 -14.26
CA GLU A 15 2.14 11.26 -14.11
C GLU A 15 2.62 11.15 -12.66
N LYS A 16 2.78 12.28 -11.97
CA LYS A 16 3.19 12.30 -10.56
C LYS A 16 2.11 11.71 -9.67
N LYS A 17 0.83 11.99 -9.94
CA LYS A 17 -0.30 11.37 -9.23
C LYS A 17 -0.26 9.86 -9.37
N LEU A 18 -0.06 9.35 -10.59
CA LEU A 18 0.04 7.91 -10.85
C LEU A 18 1.21 7.29 -10.08
N ARG A 19 2.39 7.92 -10.11
CA ARG A 19 3.58 7.43 -9.40
C ARG A 19 3.33 7.34 -7.89
N VAL A 20 2.73 8.37 -7.29
CA VAL A 20 2.40 8.37 -5.85
C VAL A 20 1.36 7.29 -5.54
N ALA A 21 0.34 7.11 -6.38
CA ALA A 21 -0.65 6.05 -6.20
C ALA A 21 -0.03 4.65 -6.26
N GLN A 22 0.90 4.42 -7.19
CA GLN A 22 1.65 3.16 -7.28
C GLN A 22 2.50 2.90 -6.03
N MET A 23 3.23 3.91 -5.56
CA MET A 23 4.01 3.80 -4.32
C MET A 23 3.11 3.43 -3.14
N LEU A 24 1.98 4.12 -2.97
CA LEU A 24 1.02 3.82 -1.91
C LEU A 24 0.45 2.40 -2.01
N TYR A 25 0.15 1.93 -3.23
CA TYR A 25 -0.33 0.57 -3.46
C TYR A 25 0.67 -0.48 -2.97
N TYR A 26 1.95 -0.36 -3.34
CA TYR A 26 2.96 -1.31 -2.90
C TYR A 26 3.23 -1.22 -1.39
N SER A 27 3.36 -0.01 -0.83
CA SER A 27 3.58 0.16 0.60
C SER A 27 2.42 -0.38 1.44
N ALA A 28 1.17 -0.25 0.98
CA ALA A 28 0.02 -0.83 1.66
C ALA A 28 0.08 -2.37 1.68
N ARG A 29 0.53 -3.00 0.59
CA ARG A 29 0.71 -4.45 0.51
C ARG A 29 1.83 -4.94 1.43
N GLU A 30 2.96 -4.23 1.48
CA GLU A 30 4.07 -4.54 2.40
C GLU A 30 3.64 -4.44 3.86
N LEU A 31 2.94 -3.36 4.23
CA LEU A 31 2.41 -3.18 5.57
C LEU A 31 1.42 -4.29 5.93
N LYS A 32 0.55 -4.68 4.99
CA LYS A 32 -0.39 -5.78 5.20
C LYS A 32 0.32 -7.12 5.39
N ALA A 33 1.36 -7.39 4.61
CA ALA A 33 2.19 -8.59 4.76
C ALA A 33 2.83 -8.65 6.14
N ALA A 34 3.43 -7.54 6.61
CA ALA A 34 4.02 -7.45 7.94
C ALA A 34 3.00 -7.72 9.05
N GLY A 35 1.80 -7.13 8.95
CA GLY A 35 0.71 -7.38 9.89
C GLY A 35 0.25 -8.84 9.89
N LEU A 36 0.14 -9.48 8.72
CA LEU A 36 -0.21 -10.90 8.61
C LEU A 36 0.87 -11.81 9.22
N LYS A 37 2.16 -11.50 9.01
CA LYS A 37 3.28 -12.23 9.61
C LYS A 37 3.23 -12.15 11.14
N ALA A 38 2.97 -10.96 11.69
CA ALA A 38 2.86 -10.76 13.13
C ALA A 38 1.67 -11.51 13.76
N GLN A 39 0.54 -11.59 13.04
CA GLN A 39 -0.67 -12.27 13.51
C GLN A 39 -0.63 -13.79 13.31
N ASN A 40 0.18 -14.28 12.37
CA ASN A 40 0.23 -15.68 11.98
C ASN A 40 1.68 -16.18 11.86
N PRO A 41 2.40 -16.41 12.98
CA PRO A 41 3.82 -16.77 12.96
C PRO A 41 4.13 -18.07 12.21
N ASP A 42 3.18 -19.00 12.16
CA ASP A 42 3.35 -20.32 11.52
C ASP A 42 3.05 -20.31 10.00
N TRP A 43 2.60 -19.18 9.44
CA TRP A 43 2.31 -19.12 8.00
C TRP A 43 3.60 -19.00 7.19
N SER A 44 3.71 -19.80 6.14
CA SER A 44 4.76 -19.65 5.15
C SER A 44 4.66 -18.32 4.41
N GLU A 45 5.78 -17.84 3.85
CA GLU A 45 5.80 -16.61 3.06
C GLU A 45 4.86 -16.68 1.85
N GLU A 46 4.77 -17.85 1.21
CA GLU A 46 3.83 -18.08 0.11
C GLU A 46 2.38 -17.86 0.55
N LYS A 47 1.98 -18.41 1.71
CA LYS A 47 0.63 -18.23 2.25
C LYS A 47 0.34 -16.78 2.58
N ILE A 48 1.32 -16.06 3.15
CA ILE A 48 1.22 -14.62 3.40
C ILE A 48 1.03 -13.86 2.08
N ASN A 49 1.84 -14.14 1.06
CA ASN A 49 1.77 -13.47 -0.24
C ASN A 49 0.44 -13.73 -0.96
N ASN A 50 -0.04 -14.98 -0.93
CA ASN A 50 -1.35 -15.33 -1.47
C ASN A 50 -2.47 -14.58 -0.73
N ARG A 51 -2.40 -14.51 0.60
CA ARG A 51 -3.40 -13.78 1.38
C ARG A 51 -3.37 -12.28 1.11
N VAL A 52 -2.19 -11.68 0.94
CA VAL A 52 -2.07 -10.26 0.55
C VAL A 52 -2.70 -10.04 -0.84
N ARG A 53 -2.50 -10.96 -1.78
CA ARG A 53 -3.10 -10.91 -3.12
C ARG A 53 -4.62 -11.07 -3.10
N GLU A 54 -5.20 -11.78 -2.15
CA GLU A 54 -6.66 -11.86 -2.00
C GLU A 54 -7.31 -10.59 -1.42
N ILE A 55 -6.53 -9.78 -0.69
CA ILE A 55 -7.03 -8.59 0.00
C ILE A 55 -7.01 -7.35 -0.89
N PHE A 56 -6.10 -7.28 -1.86
CA PHE A 56 -5.90 -6.15 -2.78
C PHE A 56 -6.25 -6.54 -4.21
#